data_AF-A0A2D9UEJ5-F1
#
_entry.id   AF-A0A2D9UEJ5-F1
#
_cell.length_a   1.000
_cell.length_b   1.000
_cell.length_c   1.000
_cell.angle_alpha   90.00
_cell.angle_beta   90.00
_cell.angle_gamma   90.00
#
_symmetry.space_group_name_H-M   'P 1'
#
loop_
_entity.id
_entity.type
_entity.pdbx_description
1 polymer ?
#
loop_
_entity_poly.entity_id
_entity_poly.type
_entity_poly.pdbx_seq_one_letter_code
_entity_poly.pdbx_strand_id
1 'polypeptide(L)'
;MFGGAFAITIYLVSRGQFDTSVLPNKNDIIYIAILALICTAFAFYASIEVMKKITPFTVNLSVNLEPIYSIILAIIVFGEEEKMSIEFYVGSIIIISSILVNTIIKERIPLKELK
;
A
#
# COMPACT_ATOMS: atom_id res chain seq x y z
N MET A 1 3.12 12.71 -0.16
CA MET A 1 2.65 12.93 1.23
C MET A 1 2.13 14.34 1.48
N PHE A 2 2.85 15.41 1.11
CA PHE A 2 2.38 16.80 1.33
C PHE A 2 1.00 17.11 0.73
N GLY A 3 0.70 16.62 -0.48
CA GLY A 3 -0.62 16.82 -1.09
C GLY A 3 -1.78 16.20 -0.31
N GLY A 4 -1.59 14.99 0.25
CA GLY A 4 -2.61 14.33 1.09
C GLY A 4 -2.84 15.09 2.41
N ALA A 5 -1.76 15.50 3.07
CA ALA A 5 -1.84 16.31 4.30
C ALA A 5 -2.54 17.66 4.05
N PHE A 6 -2.24 18.30 2.92
CA PHE A 6 -2.86 19.57 2.53
C PHE A 6 -4.36 19.39 2.22
N ALA A 7 -4.71 18.36 1.44
CA ALA A 7 -6.11 18.05 1.12
C ALA A 7 -6.93 17.73 2.38
N ILE A 8 -6.40 16.92 3.30
CA ILE A 8 -7.06 16.57 4.56
C ILE A 8 -7.23 17.82 5.45
N THR A 9 -6.20 18.66 5.55
CA THR A 9 -6.29 19.91 6.31
C THR A 9 -7.39 20.83 5.77
N ILE A 10 -7.44 21.03 4.44
CA ILE A 10 -8.51 21.82 3.80
C ILE A 10 -9.88 21.19 4.08
N TYR A 11 -10.00 19.87 3.96
CA TYR A 11 -11.24 19.16 4.22
C TYR A 11 -11.73 19.38 5.66
N LEU A 12 -10.86 19.22 6.66
CA LEU A 12 -11.21 19.42 8.07
C LEU A 12 -11.58 20.87 8.40
N VAL A 13 -10.85 21.83 7.83
CA VAL A 13 -11.16 23.28 7.97
C VAL A 13 -12.51 23.60 7.34
N SER A 14 -12.82 23.05 6.15
CA SER A 14 -14.10 23.28 5.47
C SER A 14 -15.30 22.72 6.24
N ARG A 15 -15.09 21.70 7.08
CA ARG A 15 -16.11 21.13 7.98
C ARG A 15 -16.21 21.83 9.33
N GLY A 16 -15.34 22.81 9.62
CA GLY A 16 -15.26 23.46 10.93
C GLY A 16 -14.79 22.52 12.06
N GLN A 17 -14.17 21.39 11.72
CA GLN A 17 -13.75 20.35 12.68
C GLN A 17 -12.27 20.49 13.08
N PHE A 18 -11.68 21.66 12.84
CA PHE A 18 -10.30 21.94 13.20
C PHE A 18 -10.22 22.42 14.66
N ASP A 19 -10.31 21.46 15.59
CA ASP A 19 -10.25 21.70 17.03
C ASP A 19 -9.00 21.05 17.66
N THR A 20 -8.76 21.32 18.93
CA THR A 20 -7.70 20.76 19.79
C THR A 20 -7.67 19.23 19.83
N SER A 21 -8.75 18.55 19.45
CA SER A 21 -8.78 17.09 19.27
C SER A 21 -7.90 16.58 18.12
N VAL A 22 -7.47 17.46 17.22
CA VAL A 22 -6.53 17.13 16.12
C VAL A 22 -5.09 17.10 16.63
N LEU A 23 -4.79 17.66 17.81
CA LEU A 23 -3.45 17.59 18.38
C LEU A 23 -3.15 16.16 18.87
N PRO A 24 -2.05 15.54 18.39
CA PRO A 24 -1.65 14.23 18.86
C PRO A 24 -1.21 14.29 20.32
N ASN A 25 -1.63 13.31 21.11
CA ASN A 25 -1.14 13.11 22.47
C ASN A 25 0.28 12.49 22.44
N LYS A 26 0.95 12.38 23.59
CA LYS A 26 2.30 11.81 23.69
C LYS A 26 2.43 10.41 23.08
N ASN A 27 1.42 9.55 23.27
CA ASN A 27 1.42 8.20 22.70
C ASN A 27 1.28 8.23 21.16
N ASP A 28 0.44 9.13 20.65
CA ASP A 28 0.25 9.30 19.20
C ASP A 28 1.55 9.76 18.55
N ILE A 29 2.28 10.68 19.19
CA ILE A 29 3.60 11.13 18.71
C ILE A 29 4.58 9.95 18.62
N ILE A 30 4.58 9.05 19.60
CA ILE A 30 5.46 7.85 19.58
C ILE A 30 5.06 6.93 18.42
N TYR A 31 3.78 6.62 18.25
CA TYR A 31 3.33 5.76 17.15
C TYR A 31 3.55 6.39 15.77
N ILE A 32 3.32 7.70 15.63
CA ILE A 32 3.62 8.47 14.41
C ILE A 32 5.13 8.41 14.11
N ALA A 33 5.98 8.56 15.12
CA ALA A 33 7.43 8.47 14.95
C ALA A 33 7.87 7.08 14.47
N ILE A 34 7.31 6.01 15.05
CA ILE A 34 7.57 4.63 14.63
C ILE A 34 7.13 4.42 13.19
N LEU A 35 5.91 4.81 12.84
CA LEU A 35 5.35 4.67 11.49
C LEU A 35 6.15 5.47 10.45
N ALA A 36 6.56 6.69 10.78
CA ALA A 36 7.31 7.56 9.89
C ALA A 36 8.75 7.06 9.67
N LEU A 37 9.44 6.62 10.72
CA LEU A 37 10.84 6.21 10.61
C LEU A 37 10.99 4.78 10.09
N ILE A 38 10.31 3.83 10.72
CA ILE A 38 10.50 2.40 10.43
C ILE A 38 9.67 2.01 9.21
N CYS A 39 8.37 2.24 9.26
CA CYS A 39 7.47 1.76 8.21
C CYS A 39 7.53 2.60 6.92
N THR A 40 7.95 3.87 7.00
CA THR A 40 8.04 4.74 5.83
C THR A 40 9.49 4.97 5.41
N ALA A 41 10.28 5.74 6.17
CA ALA A 41 11.61 6.18 5.73
C ALA A 41 12.57 5.01 5.48
N PHE A 42 12.67 4.07 6.41
CA PHE A 42 13.53 2.90 6.27
C PHE A 42 13.07 1.96 5.15
N ALA A 43 11.76 1.67 5.06
CA ALA A 43 11.22 0.83 4.00
C ALA A 43 11.45 1.43 2.59
N PHE A 44 11.27 2.74 2.43
CA PHE A 44 11.58 3.44 1.19
C PHE A 44 13.08 3.41 0.86
N TYR A 45 13.94 3.64 1.85
CA TYR A 45 15.40 3.53 1.66
C TYR A 45 15.79 2.11 1.20
N ALA A 46 15.28 1.07 1.86
CA ALA A 46 15.52 -0.31 1.49
C ALA A 46 15.01 -0.60 0.05
N SER A 47 13.84 -0.09 -0.31
CA SER A 47 13.29 -0.21 -1.67
C SER A 47 14.23 0.39 -2.72
N ILE A 48 14.80 1.57 -2.46
CA ILE A 48 15.80 2.21 -3.34
C ILE A 48 17.07 1.34 -3.45
N GLU A 49 17.54 0.77 -2.35
CA GLU A 49 18.73 -0.10 -2.36
C GLU A 49 18.48 -1.39 -3.15
N VAL A 50 17.28 -1.96 -3.06
CA VAL A 50 16.85 -3.12 -3.86
C VAL A 50 16.82 -2.76 -5.34
N MET A 51 16.34 -1.57 -5.71
CA MET A 51 16.37 -1.08 -7.10
C MET A 51 17.78 -0.93 -7.69
N LYS A 52 18.83 -0.88 -6.86
CA LYS A 52 20.22 -0.90 -7.34
C LYS A 52 20.70 -2.31 -7.73
N LYS A 53 20.06 -3.35 -7.20
CA LYS A 53 20.45 -4.77 -7.39
C LYS A 53 19.54 -5.52 -8.36
N ILE A 54 18.27 -5.13 -8.46
CA ILE A 54 17.30 -5.68 -9.41
C ILE A 54 16.64 -4.56 -10.21
N THR A 55 16.11 -4.89 -11.39
CA THR A 55 15.57 -3.87 -12.28
C THR A 55 14.38 -3.13 -11.63
N PRO A 56 14.21 -1.81 -11.89
CA PRO A 56 13.04 -1.06 -11.42
C PRO A 56 11.71 -1.71 -11.84
N PHE A 57 11.70 -2.41 -12.97
CA PHE A 57 10.56 -3.18 -13.45
C PHE A 57 10.18 -4.32 -12.50
N THR A 58 11.16 -5.11 -12.06
CA THR A 58 10.94 -6.22 -11.12
C THR A 58 10.46 -5.69 -9.78
N VAL A 59 11.05 -4.58 -9.29
CA VAL A 59 10.59 -3.93 -8.06
C VAL A 59 9.15 -3.46 -8.17
N ASN A 60 8.80 -2.81 -9.29
CA ASN A 60 7.43 -2.36 -9.53
C ASN A 60 6.43 -3.52 -9.64
N LEU A 61 6.82 -4.63 -10.28
CA LEU A 61 5.99 -5.84 -10.34
C LEU A 61 5.75 -6.41 -8.93
N SER A 62 6.77 -6.47 -8.08
CA SER A 62 6.65 -6.91 -6.69
C SER A 62 5.73 -6.01 -5.87
N VAL A 63 5.76 -4.70 -6.08
CA VAL A 63 4.82 -3.76 -5.43
C VAL A 63 3.39 -3.99 -5.91
N ASN A 64 3.17 -4.29 -7.19
CA ASN A 64 1.83 -4.62 -7.69
C ASN A 64 1.25 -5.92 -7.07
N LEU A 65 2.08 -6.76 -6.43
CA LEU A 65 1.63 -7.92 -5.66
C LEU A 65 1.23 -7.59 -4.21
N GLU A 66 1.38 -6.33 -3.78
CA GLU A 66 0.97 -5.85 -2.45
C GLU A 66 -0.45 -6.33 -2.08
N PRO A 67 -1.48 -6.21 -2.95
CA PRO A 67 -2.82 -6.67 -2.60
C PRO A 67 -2.90 -8.17 -2.28
N ILE A 68 -2.12 -9.01 -2.97
CA ILE A 68 -2.10 -10.46 -2.74
C ILE A 68 -1.48 -10.76 -1.37
N TYR A 69 -0.32 -10.18 -1.08
CA TYR A 69 0.34 -10.40 0.21
C TYR A 69 -0.47 -9.81 1.37
N SER A 70 -1.17 -8.69 1.18
CA SER A 70 -2.10 -8.14 2.17
C SER A 70 -3.28 -9.09 2.47
N ILE A 71 -3.87 -9.72 1.45
CA ILE A 71 -4.95 -10.71 1.65
C ILE A 71 -4.43 -11.92 2.41
N ILE A 72 -3.25 -12.44 2.04
CA ILE A 72 -2.64 -13.58 2.74
C ILE A 72 -2.36 -13.22 4.20
N LEU A 73 -1.79 -12.04 4.46
CA LEU A 73 -1.51 -11.57 5.81
C LEU A 73 -2.79 -11.38 6.62
N ALA A 74 -3.85 -10.85 6.01
CA ALA A 74 -5.15 -10.67 6.66
C ALA A 74 -5.73 -12.02 7.10
N ILE A 75 -5.68 -13.05 6.23
CA ILE A 75 -6.13 -14.40 6.57
C ILE A 75 -5.31 -15.00 7.72
N ILE A 76 -3.99 -14.77 7.76
CA ILE A 76 -3.11 -15.27 8.83
C ILE A 76 -3.37 -14.57 10.17
N VAL A 77 -3.58 -13.25 10.16
CA VAL A 77 -3.70 -12.43 11.38
C VAL A 77 -5.12 -12.46 11.95
N PHE A 78 -6.15 -12.37 11.10
CA PHE A 78 -7.56 -12.32 11.51
C PHE A 78 -8.28 -13.68 11.44
N GLY A 79 -7.67 -14.69 10.80
CA GLY A 79 -8.17 -16.06 10.79
C GLY A 79 -9.54 -16.22 10.13
N GLU A 80 -10.36 -17.11 10.69
CA GLU A 80 -11.76 -17.38 10.29
C GLU A 80 -12.78 -16.48 10.99
N GLU A 81 -12.35 -15.60 11.90
CA GLU A 81 -13.26 -14.89 12.82
C GLU A 81 -14.10 -13.80 12.13
N GLU A 82 -13.68 -13.32 10.96
CA GLU A 82 -14.53 -12.50 10.09
C GLU A 82 -14.77 -13.20 8.76
N LYS A 83 -15.93 -13.88 8.64
CA LYS A 83 -16.48 -14.21 7.32
C LYS A 83 -16.71 -12.90 6.59
N MET A 84 -15.78 -12.58 5.69
CA MET A 84 -15.87 -11.35 4.92
C MET A 84 -17.11 -11.38 4.04
N SER A 85 -17.66 -10.21 3.73
CA SER A 85 -18.90 -10.10 3.00
C SER A 85 -18.76 -10.65 1.56
N ILE A 86 -19.88 -10.97 0.91
CA ILE A 86 -19.83 -11.49 -0.47
C ILE A 86 -19.16 -10.49 -1.42
N GLU A 87 -19.31 -9.19 -1.17
CA GLU A 87 -18.66 -8.12 -1.93
C GLU A 87 -17.13 -8.16 -1.79
N PHE A 88 -16.61 -8.50 -0.60
CA PHE A 88 -15.17 -8.65 -0.38
C PHE A 88 -14.60 -9.80 -1.21
N TYR A 89 -15.28 -10.94 -1.27
CA TYR A 89 -14.83 -12.07 -2.07
C TYR A 89 -14.83 -11.76 -3.56
N VAL A 90 -15.86 -11.09 -4.07
CA VAL A 90 -15.94 -10.64 -5.46
C VAL A 90 -14.81 -9.64 -5.77
N GLY A 91 -14.61 -8.64 -4.91
CA GLY A 91 -13.53 -7.66 -5.06
C GLY A 91 -12.14 -8.30 -5.06
N SER A 92 -11.91 -9.25 -4.16
CA SER A 92 -10.65 -10.00 -4.07
C SER A 92 -10.38 -10.80 -5.34
N ILE A 93 -11.40 -11.48 -5.89
CA ILE A 93 -11.27 -12.22 -7.16
C ILE A 93 -10.90 -11.26 -8.31
N ILE A 94 -11.53 -10.09 -8.40
CA ILE A 94 -11.23 -9.10 -9.45
C ILE A 94 -9.77 -8.61 -9.35
N ILE A 95 -9.31 -8.25 -8.15
CA ILE A 95 -7.93 -7.78 -7.94
C ILE A 95 -6.92 -8.88 -8.29
N ILE A 96 -7.10 -10.09 -7.76
CA ILE A 96 -6.20 -11.22 -7.99
C ILE A 96 -6.14 -11.58 -9.48
N SER A 97 -7.30 -11.67 -10.14
CA SER A 97 -7.35 -11.99 -11.57
C SER A 97 -6.69 -10.91 -12.44
N SER A 98 -6.92 -9.63 -12.16
CA SER A 98 -6.25 -8.53 -12.87
C SER A 98 -4.72 -8.58 -12.74
N ILE A 99 -4.21 -8.87 -11.53
CA ILE A 99 -2.78 -8.95 -11.27
C ILE A 99 -2.17 -10.19 -11.94
N LEU A 100 -2.84 -11.34 -11.88
CA LEU A 100 -2.39 -12.57 -12.55
C LEU A 100 -2.32 -12.40 -14.06
N VAL A 101 -3.35 -11.81 -14.67
CA VAL A 101 -3.36 -11.51 -16.12
C VAL A 101 -2.20 -10.56 -16.47
N ASN A 102 -2.03 -9.48 -15.72
CA ASN A 102 -0.93 -8.53 -15.94
C ASN A 102 0.45 -9.21 -15.81
N THR A 103 0.62 -10.10 -14.83
CA THR A 103 1.87 -10.84 -14.59
C THR A 103 2.17 -11.80 -15.74
N ILE A 104 1.18 -12.62 -16.15
CA ILE A 104 1.33 -13.60 -17.24
C ILE A 104 1.63 -12.91 -18.56
N ILE A 105 0.92 -11.82 -18.90
CA ILE A 105 1.14 -11.08 -20.14
C ILE A 105 2.56 -10.51 -20.18
N LYS A 106 3.04 -9.92 -19.07
CA LYS A 106 4.38 -9.35 -18.99
C LYS A 106 5.50 -10.39 -19.05
N GLU A 107 5.28 -11.58 -18.50
CA GLU A 107 6.25 -12.67 -18.57
C GLU A 107 6.33 -13.29 -19.97
N ARG A 108 5.21 -13.33 -20.70
CA ARG A 108 5.11 -13.94 -22.03
C ARG A 108 5.52 -13.02 -23.19
N ILE A 109 5.51 -11.70 -23.01
CA ILE A 109 5.88 -10.74 -24.07
C ILE A 109 7.31 -10.22 -23.80
N PRO A 110 8.36 -10.83 -24.38
CA PRO A 110 9.71 -10.27 -24.31
C PRO A 110 9.74 -8.91 -25.02
N LEU A 111 10.27 -7.89 -24.35
CA LEU A 111 10.49 -6.52 -24.83
C LEU A 111 11.48 -6.45 -26.01
N LYS A 112 11.21 -7.14 -27.12
CA LYS A 112 12.04 -7.14 -28.33
C LYS A 112 11.44 -6.33 -29.49
N GLU A 113 10.22 -5.82 -29.35
CA GLU A 113 9.52 -5.06 -30.41
C GLU A 113 9.14 -3.62 -30.04
N LEU A 114 9.64 -3.08 -28.93
CA LEU A 114 9.44 -1.68 -28.54
C LEU A 114 10.77 -0.91 -28.52
N LYS A 115 11.52 -1.00 -29.62
CA LYS A 115 12.63 -0.09 -29.92
C LYS A 115 12.25 0.82 -31.07
#